data_AF-S9UAQ5-F1
#
_entry.id   AF-S9UAQ5-F1
#
_cell.length_a   1.000
_cell.length_b   1.000
_cell.length_c   1.000
_cell.angle_alpha   90.00
_cell.angle_beta   90.00
_cell.angle_gamma   90.00
#
_symmetry.space_group_name_H-M   'P 1'
#
loop_
_entity.id
_entity.type
_entity.pdbx_description
1 polymer ?
#
loop_
_entity_poly.entity_id
_entity_poly.type
_entity_poly.pdbx_seq_one_letter_code
_entity_poly.pdbx_strand_id
1 'polypeptide(L)'
;MMDKKWEYLSCEGSDILMQVMLDKEAFPEPARRAAATALDALVSTAFKSVIKKLVHWISDEREDDDPEQLQRERQLAVTRLTRMVTSATYRAHWTEELQSEVLDLIQRVLGTVDAREFTQLVRIVSHLPICKERHGVPLLELFLSKYDLNSERHLESVTIIGRYVKEGAEFDLLPYLEKSKLLAKPLGSDAHAVLLSRLVLLATRVATSDNAELLFEYVFGQLSALVGTDEALPDNLSVVEALLLAATNIARKKPAEVLHKLHEDALNVKMVSLVKAVEKVEPEAIFAVKKHVISHEVKHVDREVLATIHNIKLLAGAISSKHLPMDGRCA
;
A
#
# COMPACT_ATOMS: atom_id res chain seq x y z
N MET A 1 16.76 -1.55 -37.67
CA MET A 1 15.70 -0.73 -38.33
C MET A 1 14.40 -1.52 -38.51
N MET A 2 14.46 -2.83 -38.81
CA MET A 2 13.29 -3.73 -38.83
C MET A 2 12.63 -3.90 -37.46
N ASP A 3 13.41 -4.05 -36.38
CA ASP A 3 12.86 -4.30 -35.04
C ASP A 3 11.97 -3.15 -34.54
N LYS A 4 12.36 -1.90 -34.81
CA LYS A 4 11.54 -0.72 -34.49
C LYS A 4 10.24 -0.66 -35.30
N LYS A 5 10.25 -1.13 -36.55
CA LYS A 5 9.05 -1.21 -37.39
C LYS A 5 8.10 -2.30 -36.90
N TRP A 6 8.64 -3.47 -36.51
CA TRP A 6 7.87 -4.55 -35.92
C TRP A 6 7.27 -4.17 -34.56
N GLU A 7 8.04 -3.48 -33.72
CA GLU A 7 7.56 -2.95 -32.45
C GLU A 7 6.40 -1.96 -32.65
N TYR A 8 6.55 -1.02 -33.59
CA TYR A 8 5.50 -0.06 -33.94
C TYR A 8 4.23 -0.76 -34.45
N LEU A 9 4.36 -1.66 -35.44
CA LEU A 9 3.22 -2.40 -36.00
C LEU A 9 2.50 -3.24 -34.93
N SER A 10 3.23 -3.81 -33.98
CA SER A 10 2.65 -4.58 -32.88
C SER A 10 1.90 -3.68 -31.90
N CYS A 11 2.41 -2.48 -31.62
CA CYS A 11 1.71 -1.48 -30.81
C CYS A 11 0.41 -1.00 -31.48
N GLU A 12 0.47 -0.60 -32.76
CA GLU A 12 -0.71 -0.17 -33.52
C GLU A 12 -1.72 -1.32 -33.72
N GLY A 13 -1.23 -2.52 -34.01
CA GLY A 13 -2.06 -3.71 -34.12
C GLY A 13 -2.79 -4.00 -32.81
N SER A 14 -2.11 -3.88 -31.66
CA SER A 14 -2.76 -4.04 -30.36
C SER A 14 -3.80 -2.94 -30.10
N ASP A 15 -3.56 -1.70 -30.54
CA ASP A 15 -4.50 -0.58 -30.44
C ASP A 15 -5.82 -0.91 -31.13
N ILE A 16 -5.72 -1.24 -32.42
CA ILE A 16 -6.86 -1.49 -33.30
C ILE A 16 -7.68 -2.65 -32.76
N LEU A 17 -7.01 -3.73 -32.34
CA LEU A 17 -7.69 -4.90 -31.77
C LEU A 17 -8.44 -4.55 -30.48
N MET A 18 -7.84 -3.75 -29.60
CA MET A 18 -8.51 -3.31 -28.38
C MET A 18 -9.68 -2.36 -28.66
N GLN A 19 -9.56 -1.45 -29.64
CA GLN A 19 -10.67 -0.58 -30.07
C GLN A 19 -11.85 -1.39 -30.63
N VAL A 20 -11.57 -2.34 -31.53
CA VAL A 20 -12.59 -3.26 -32.07
C VAL A 20 -13.29 -4.01 -30.95
N MET A 21 -12.57 -4.44 -29.91
CA MET A 21 -13.17 -5.14 -28.77
C MET A 21 -14.12 -4.27 -27.94
N LEU A 22 -13.89 -2.95 -27.88
CA LEU A 22 -14.69 -2.01 -27.08
C LEU A 22 -15.92 -1.48 -27.80
N ASP A 23 -15.80 -1.25 -29.10
CA ASP A 23 -16.86 -0.63 -29.89
C ASP A 23 -17.96 -1.64 -30.23
N LYS A 24 -18.96 -1.69 -29.35
CA LYS A 24 -20.14 -2.55 -29.47
C LYS A 24 -21.12 -2.07 -30.55
N GLU A 25 -21.02 -0.81 -30.96
CA GLU A 25 -21.93 -0.20 -31.94
C GLU A 25 -21.43 -0.47 -33.36
N ALA A 26 -20.13 -0.33 -33.60
CA ALA A 26 -19.53 -0.61 -34.90
C ALA A 26 -19.28 -2.09 -35.16
N PHE A 27 -18.98 -2.90 -34.13
CA PHE A 27 -18.56 -4.30 -34.32
C PHE A 27 -19.49 -5.33 -33.63
N PRO A 28 -19.97 -6.34 -34.38
CA PRO A 28 -20.79 -7.40 -33.82
C PRO A 28 -19.95 -8.32 -32.92
N GLU A 29 -20.61 -9.01 -31.99
CA GLU A 29 -19.97 -9.89 -31.00
C GLU A 29 -18.96 -10.91 -31.59
N PRO A 30 -19.21 -11.57 -32.74
CA PRO A 30 -18.22 -12.46 -33.35
C PRO A 30 -16.91 -11.75 -33.74
N ALA A 31 -16.99 -10.52 -34.27
CA ALA A 31 -15.81 -9.73 -34.63
C ALA A 31 -15.01 -9.32 -33.38
N ARG A 32 -15.70 -8.92 -32.32
CA ARG A 32 -15.07 -8.56 -31.03
C ARG A 32 -14.36 -9.76 -30.39
N ARG A 33 -14.95 -10.95 -30.47
CA ARG A 33 -14.29 -12.20 -30.04
C ARG A 33 -13.09 -12.55 -30.89
N ALA A 34 -13.17 -12.39 -32.22
CA ALA A 34 -12.03 -12.61 -33.10
C ALA A 34 -10.88 -11.65 -32.78
N ALA A 35 -11.17 -10.37 -32.52
CA ALA A 35 -10.18 -9.38 -32.11
C ALA A 35 -9.52 -9.75 -30.76
N ALA A 36 -10.30 -10.22 -29.79
CA ALA A 36 -9.77 -10.71 -28.52
C ALA A 36 -8.82 -11.90 -28.70
N THR A 37 -9.15 -12.86 -29.58
CA THR A 37 -8.30 -14.00 -29.90
C THR A 37 -7.03 -13.57 -30.64
N ALA A 38 -7.14 -12.64 -31.59
CA ALA A 38 -6.00 -12.09 -32.31
C ALA A 38 -5.05 -11.33 -31.37
N LEU A 39 -5.59 -10.60 -30.39
CA LEU A 39 -4.78 -9.93 -29.37
C LEU A 39 -4.05 -10.95 -28.49
N ASP A 40 -4.71 -12.03 -28.07
CA ASP A 40 -4.08 -13.11 -27.29
C ASP A 40 -2.93 -13.78 -28.08
N ALA A 41 -3.09 -13.94 -29.40
CA ALA A 41 -2.02 -14.41 -30.28
C ALA A 41 -0.87 -13.40 -30.39
N LEU A 42 -1.17 -12.11 -30.54
CA LEU A 42 -0.19 -11.02 -30.58
C LEU A 42 0.59 -10.90 -29.27
N VAL A 43 -0.04 -11.14 -28.12
CA VAL A 43 0.65 -11.20 -26.81
C VAL A 43 1.73 -12.27 -26.83
N SER A 44 1.50 -13.41 -27.48
CA SER A 44 2.45 -14.53 -27.52
C SER A 44 3.67 -14.24 -28.40
N THR A 45 3.54 -13.35 -29.39
CA THR A 45 4.60 -13.03 -30.37
C THR A 45 5.25 -11.67 -30.16
N ALA A 46 4.54 -10.70 -29.55
CA ALA A 46 4.96 -9.32 -29.36
C ALA A 46 4.63 -8.80 -27.95
N PHE A 47 4.88 -9.64 -26.94
CA PHE A 47 4.53 -9.43 -25.53
C PHE A 47 4.87 -8.02 -25.01
N LYS A 48 6.11 -7.55 -25.24
CA LYS A 48 6.62 -6.23 -24.83
C LYS A 48 5.81 -5.08 -25.42
N SER A 49 5.55 -5.11 -26.73
CA SER A 49 4.78 -4.07 -27.42
C SER A 49 3.36 -3.96 -26.90
N VAL A 50 2.72 -5.11 -26.65
CA VAL A 50 1.35 -5.13 -26.10
C VAL A 50 1.33 -4.52 -24.69
N ILE A 51 2.30 -4.83 -23.83
CA ILE A 51 2.36 -4.19 -22.50
C ILE A 51 2.55 -2.68 -22.61
N LYS A 52 3.48 -2.22 -23.45
CA LYS A 52 3.69 -0.79 -23.67
C LYS A 52 2.39 -0.08 -24.07
N LYS A 53 1.63 -0.67 -24.99
CA LYS A 53 0.36 -0.09 -25.43
C LYS A 53 -0.71 -0.14 -24.34
N LEU A 54 -0.81 -1.22 -23.57
CA LEU A 54 -1.72 -1.30 -22.41
C LEU A 54 -1.42 -0.24 -21.35
N VAL A 55 -0.14 -0.03 -21.02
CA VAL A 55 0.26 1.02 -20.07
C VAL A 55 -0.03 2.41 -20.64
N HIS A 56 0.15 2.62 -21.94
CA HIS A 56 -0.23 3.87 -22.60
C HIS A 56 -1.75 4.14 -22.54
N TRP A 57 -2.59 3.12 -22.71
CA TRP A 57 -4.05 3.24 -22.54
C TRP A 57 -4.50 3.56 -21.11
N ILE A 58 -3.67 3.20 -20.13
CA ILE A 58 -3.91 3.54 -18.72
C ILE A 58 -3.50 4.99 -18.43
N SER A 59 -2.48 5.51 -19.12
CA SER A 59 -1.94 6.85 -18.93
C SER A 59 -2.93 7.97 -19.26
N ASP A 60 -2.75 9.11 -18.58
CA ASP A 60 -3.49 10.37 -18.82
C ASP A 60 -2.80 11.24 -19.90
N GLU A 61 -1.72 10.76 -20.51
CA GLU A 61 -1.02 11.44 -21.61
C GLU A 61 -1.80 11.44 -22.94
N ARG A 62 -3.11 11.20 -22.90
CA ARG A 62 -3.98 11.13 -24.09
C ARG A 62 -4.88 12.37 -24.11
N GLU A 63 -4.66 13.23 -25.10
CA GLU A 63 -5.41 14.49 -25.29
C GLU A 63 -6.85 14.19 -25.75
N ASP A 64 -7.82 14.94 -25.20
CA ASP A 64 -9.16 15.22 -25.77
C ASP A 64 -10.14 14.06 -26.05
N ASP A 65 -10.02 12.92 -25.38
CA ASP A 65 -11.03 11.84 -25.47
C ASP A 65 -12.21 12.01 -24.50
N ASP A 66 -13.38 11.53 -24.90
CA ASP A 66 -14.60 11.44 -24.07
C ASP A 66 -14.33 10.68 -22.76
N PRO A 67 -14.63 11.24 -21.57
CA PRO A 67 -14.40 10.59 -20.27
C PRO A 67 -14.99 9.17 -20.15
N GLU A 68 -16.16 8.91 -20.76
CA GLU A 68 -16.77 7.58 -20.73
C GLU A 68 -16.02 6.57 -21.59
N GLN A 69 -15.49 7.01 -22.74
CA GLN A 69 -14.62 6.20 -23.59
C GLN A 69 -13.28 5.91 -22.89
N LEU A 70 -12.64 6.93 -22.31
CA LEU A 70 -11.40 6.78 -21.54
C LEU A 70 -11.56 5.75 -20.41
N GLN A 71 -12.67 5.80 -19.68
CA GLN A 71 -12.93 4.85 -18.60
C GLN A 71 -13.06 3.40 -19.13
N ARG A 72 -13.76 3.19 -20.25
CA ARG A 72 -13.90 1.87 -20.89
C ARG A 72 -12.56 1.31 -21.35
N GLU A 73 -11.72 2.15 -21.94
CA GLU A 73 -10.38 1.80 -22.39
C GLU A 73 -9.45 1.44 -21.23
N ARG A 74 -9.39 2.28 -20.20
CA ARG A 74 -8.63 2.00 -18.98
C ARG A 74 -9.08 0.69 -18.34
N GLN A 75 -10.39 0.44 -18.24
CA GLN A 75 -10.91 -0.79 -17.67
C GLN A 75 -10.48 -2.03 -18.47
N LEU A 76 -10.54 -1.96 -19.81
CA LEU A 76 -10.06 -3.05 -20.66
C LEU A 76 -8.55 -3.26 -20.48
N ALA A 77 -7.77 -2.19 -20.51
CA ALA A 77 -6.32 -2.25 -20.39
C ALA A 77 -5.88 -2.83 -19.03
N VAL A 78 -6.49 -2.37 -17.94
CA VAL A 78 -6.31 -2.89 -16.57
C VAL A 78 -6.65 -4.38 -16.51
N THR A 79 -7.77 -4.80 -17.11
CA THR A 79 -8.19 -6.21 -17.11
C THR A 79 -7.18 -7.08 -17.87
N ARG A 80 -6.71 -6.61 -19.02
CA ARG A 80 -5.74 -7.32 -19.86
C ARG A 80 -4.37 -7.39 -19.21
N LEU A 81 -3.88 -6.28 -18.67
CA LEU A 81 -2.61 -6.23 -17.93
C LEU A 81 -2.65 -7.16 -16.70
N THR A 82 -3.76 -7.17 -15.96
CA THR A 82 -3.96 -8.11 -14.83
C THR A 82 -3.80 -9.56 -15.29
N ARG A 83 -4.45 -9.96 -16.39
CA ARG A 83 -4.32 -11.32 -16.94
C ARG A 83 -2.89 -11.64 -17.36
N MET A 84 -2.19 -10.67 -17.98
CA MET A 84 -0.80 -10.85 -18.43
C MET A 84 0.18 -11.05 -17.27
N VAL A 85 -0.03 -10.36 -16.16
CA VAL A 85 0.84 -10.47 -14.97
C VAL A 85 0.50 -11.70 -14.12
N THR A 86 -0.77 -12.07 -14.02
CA THR A 86 -1.22 -13.13 -13.10
C THR A 86 -1.28 -14.53 -13.72
N SER A 87 -1.44 -14.64 -15.04
CA SER A 87 -1.57 -15.94 -15.71
C SER A 87 -0.24 -16.68 -15.80
N ALA A 88 -0.27 -17.96 -15.42
CA ALA A 88 0.88 -18.86 -15.56
C ALA A 88 1.35 -19.01 -17.03
N THR A 89 0.42 -18.87 -17.99
CA THR A 89 0.73 -18.95 -19.44
C THR A 89 1.80 -17.95 -19.85
N TYR A 90 1.81 -16.76 -19.27
CA TYR A 90 2.72 -15.69 -19.68
C TYR A 90 4.00 -15.61 -18.85
N ARG A 91 4.18 -16.51 -17.87
CA ARG A 91 5.29 -16.44 -16.92
C ARG A 91 6.65 -16.47 -17.62
N ALA A 92 6.79 -17.26 -18.69
CA ALA A 92 8.04 -17.38 -19.44
C ALA A 92 8.44 -16.11 -20.22
N HIS A 93 7.50 -15.19 -20.46
CA HIS A 93 7.78 -13.94 -21.19
C HIS A 93 8.31 -12.82 -20.28
N TRP A 94 8.21 -12.96 -18.96
CA TRP A 94 8.63 -11.95 -17.99
C TRP A 94 10.13 -12.06 -17.68
N THR A 95 10.98 -11.57 -18.59
CA THR A 95 12.42 -11.41 -18.33
C THR A 95 12.69 -10.29 -17.33
N GLU A 96 13.86 -10.28 -16.68
CA GLU A 96 14.25 -9.22 -15.73
C GLU A 96 14.28 -7.84 -16.39
N GLU A 97 14.83 -7.75 -17.61
CA GLU A 97 14.88 -6.53 -18.42
C GLU A 97 13.47 -5.98 -18.68
N LEU A 98 12.55 -6.85 -19.15
CA LEU A 98 11.19 -6.44 -19.43
C LEU A 98 10.46 -5.98 -18.16
N GLN A 99 10.65 -6.70 -17.05
CA GLN A 99 10.03 -6.32 -15.78
C GLN A 99 10.51 -4.95 -15.30
N SER A 100 11.80 -4.65 -15.46
CA SER A 100 12.37 -3.34 -15.14
C SER A 100 11.78 -2.24 -16.03
N GLU A 101 11.68 -2.47 -17.35
CA GLU A 101 11.04 -1.51 -18.26
C GLU A 101 9.56 -1.27 -17.93
N VAL A 102 8.81 -2.33 -17.59
CA VAL A 102 7.40 -2.22 -17.24
C VAL A 102 7.20 -1.47 -15.93
N LEU A 103 8.08 -1.70 -14.95
CA LEU A 103 8.13 -0.91 -13.73
C LEU A 103 8.31 0.58 -14.06
N ASP A 104 9.32 0.94 -14.86
CA ASP A 104 9.57 2.34 -15.27
C ASP A 104 8.38 2.98 -15.99
N LEU A 105 7.70 2.23 -16.86
CA LEU A 105 6.50 2.71 -17.54
C LEU A 105 5.37 2.98 -16.55
N ILE A 106 5.14 2.06 -15.61
CA ILE A 106 4.08 2.21 -14.62
C ILE A 106 4.40 3.35 -13.66
N GLN A 107 5.66 3.57 -13.30
CA GLN A 107 6.08 4.71 -12.50
C GLN A 107 5.72 6.08 -13.13
N ARG A 108 5.65 6.17 -14.47
CA ARG A 108 5.18 7.37 -15.17
C ARG A 108 3.68 7.56 -15.01
N VAL A 109 2.92 6.48 -15.15
CA VAL A 109 1.45 6.49 -15.02
C VAL A 109 0.99 6.70 -13.57
N LEU A 110 1.71 6.17 -12.59
CA LEU A 110 1.37 6.30 -11.17
C LEU A 110 1.30 7.76 -10.69
N GLY A 111 1.98 8.69 -11.38
CA GLY A 111 1.93 10.12 -11.08
C GLY A 111 0.73 10.84 -11.67
N THR A 112 -0.01 10.23 -12.61
CA THR A 112 -1.08 10.90 -13.37
C THR A 112 -2.48 10.41 -12.99
N VAL A 113 -2.58 9.21 -12.43
CA VAL A 113 -3.87 8.57 -12.13
C VAL A 113 -4.43 8.91 -10.74
N ASP A 114 -5.74 8.74 -10.58
CA ASP A 114 -6.43 8.97 -9.30
C ASP A 114 -6.08 7.92 -8.23
N ALA A 115 -6.58 8.07 -6.99
CA ALA A 115 -6.26 7.15 -5.89
C ALA A 115 -6.77 5.70 -6.10
N ARG A 116 -7.91 5.56 -6.78
CA ARG A 116 -8.53 4.25 -7.05
C ARG A 116 -7.76 3.51 -8.12
N GLU A 117 -7.45 4.19 -9.22
CA GLU A 117 -6.65 3.69 -10.33
C GLU A 117 -5.22 3.36 -9.86
N PHE A 118 -4.61 4.26 -9.07
CA PHE A 118 -3.32 4.00 -8.44
C PHE A 118 -3.32 2.69 -7.65
N THR A 119 -4.34 2.48 -6.81
CA THR A 119 -4.48 1.25 -6.01
C THR A 119 -4.60 0.01 -6.89
N GLN A 120 -5.36 0.09 -7.99
CA GLN A 120 -5.50 -1.02 -8.94
C GLN A 120 -4.19 -1.34 -9.65
N LEU A 121 -3.45 -0.31 -10.08
CA LEU A 121 -2.16 -0.50 -10.75
C LEU A 121 -1.10 -1.07 -9.81
N VAL A 122 -0.98 -0.53 -8.59
CA VAL A 122 -0.08 -1.08 -7.57
C VAL A 122 -0.40 -2.54 -7.30
N ARG A 123 -1.69 -2.90 -7.19
CA ARG A 123 -2.11 -4.30 -7.05
C ARG A 123 -1.66 -5.16 -8.23
N ILE A 124 -1.74 -4.68 -9.46
CA ILE A 124 -1.31 -5.44 -10.63
C ILE A 124 0.20 -5.63 -10.61
N VAL A 125 0.95 -4.54 -10.41
CA VAL A 125 2.42 -4.56 -10.40
C VAL A 125 2.98 -5.43 -9.29
N SER A 126 2.33 -5.46 -8.13
CA SER A 126 2.75 -6.33 -7.03
C SER A 126 2.72 -7.82 -7.40
N HIS A 127 2.06 -8.21 -8.49
CA HIS A 127 2.02 -9.58 -8.97
C HIS A 127 3.14 -9.94 -9.95
N LEU A 128 3.94 -8.96 -10.42
CA LEU A 128 5.11 -9.20 -11.26
C LEU A 128 6.09 -10.15 -10.55
N PRO A 129 6.78 -11.05 -11.28
CA PRO A 129 7.75 -11.97 -10.69
C PRO A 129 8.80 -11.28 -9.79
N ILE A 130 9.43 -10.20 -10.26
CA ILE A 130 10.45 -9.44 -9.53
C ILE A 130 9.91 -8.86 -8.22
N CYS A 131 8.66 -8.38 -8.22
CA CYS A 131 8.00 -7.89 -7.01
C CYS A 131 7.65 -9.04 -6.06
N LYS A 132 7.25 -10.21 -6.57
CA LYS A 132 6.98 -11.38 -5.71
C LYS A 132 8.25 -11.95 -5.08
N GLU A 133 9.33 -12.02 -5.85
CA GLU A 133 10.64 -12.56 -5.45
C GLU A 133 11.34 -11.65 -4.46
N ARG A 134 11.29 -10.33 -4.67
CA ARG A 134 11.87 -9.32 -3.77
C ARG A 134 10.82 -8.72 -2.82
N HIS A 135 9.80 -9.50 -2.44
CA HIS A 135 8.84 -9.16 -1.39
C HIS A 135 8.12 -7.79 -1.50
N GLY A 136 7.95 -7.25 -2.71
CA GLY A 136 7.30 -5.98 -2.98
C GLY A 136 8.23 -4.75 -2.93
N VAL A 137 9.48 -4.93 -2.49
CA VAL A 137 10.48 -3.85 -2.35
C VAL A 137 10.77 -3.12 -3.68
N PRO A 138 10.87 -3.78 -4.85
CA PRO A 138 11.18 -3.06 -6.10
C PRO A 138 10.19 -1.96 -6.46
N LEU A 139 8.91 -2.13 -6.10
CA LEU A 139 7.90 -1.11 -6.36
C LEU A 139 8.08 0.10 -5.43
N LEU A 140 8.49 -0.14 -4.19
CA LEU A 140 8.80 0.90 -3.21
C LEU A 140 10.08 1.66 -3.61
N GLU A 141 11.15 0.95 -3.95
CA GLU A 141 12.41 1.50 -4.48
C GLU A 141 12.14 2.40 -5.68
N LEU A 142 11.37 1.90 -6.63
CA LEU A 142 11.03 2.63 -7.84
C LEU A 142 10.22 3.88 -7.52
N PHE A 143 9.18 3.81 -6.68
CA PHE A 143 8.40 5.01 -6.37
C PHE A 143 9.26 6.08 -5.69
N LEU A 144 10.09 5.67 -4.72
CA LEU A 144 10.94 6.58 -3.94
C LEU A 144 12.13 7.14 -4.72
N SER A 145 12.56 6.51 -5.81
CA SER A 145 13.62 7.05 -6.68
C SER A 145 13.19 8.29 -7.46
N LYS A 146 11.88 8.52 -7.60
CA LYS A 146 11.31 9.62 -8.39
C LYS A 146 10.52 10.63 -7.57
N TYR A 147 9.85 10.21 -6.51
CA TYR A 147 8.96 11.06 -5.73
C TYR A 147 9.49 11.29 -4.30
N ASP A 148 9.59 12.56 -3.90
CA ASP A 148 9.88 12.95 -2.52
C ASP A 148 8.61 12.91 -1.66
N LEU A 149 8.73 12.64 -0.35
CA LEU A 149 7.58 12.43 0.55
C LEU A 149 7.02 13.74 1.14
N ASN A 150 6.99 14.79 0.33
CA ASN A 150 6.60 16.14 0.74
C ASN A 150 5.10 16.45 0.53
N SER A 151 4.34 15.56 -0.09
CA SER A 151 2.90 15.74 -0.35
C SER A 151 2.09 14.61 0.28
N GLU A 152 0.86 14.91 0.71
CA GLU A 152 -0.07 13.90 1.24
C GLU A 152 -0.33 12.78 0.22
N ARG A 153 -0.40 13.14 -1.06
CA ARG A 153 -0.55 12.16 -2.15
C ARG A 153 0.60 11.17 -2.20
N HIS A 154 1.85 11.63 -2.05
CA HIS A 154 3.00 10.73 -2.05
C HIS A 154 3.04 9.84 -0.80
N LEU A 155 2.65 10.38 0.36
CA LEU A 155 2.51 9.59 1.60
C LEU A 155 1.44 8.50 1.46
N GLU A 156 0.28 8.85 0.88
CA GLU A 156 -0.79 7.92 0.57
C GLU A 156 -0.32 6.84 -0.40
N SER A 157 0.36 7.23 -1.49
CA SER A 157 0.92 6.31 -2.48
C SER A 157 1.88 5.29 -1.86
N VAL A 158 2.82 5.72 -1.03
CA VAL A 158 3.74 4.80 -0.33
C VAL A 158 2.99 3.91 0.65
N THR A 159 1.97 4.43 1.33
CA THR A 159 1.11 3.62 2.21
C THR A 159 0.37 2.53 1.43
N ILE A 160 -0.14 2.84 0.24
CA ILE A 160 -0.81 1.88 -0.65
C ILE A 160 0.20 0.82 -1.14
N ILE A 161 1.38 1.23 -1.60
CA ILE A 161 2.47 0.31 -2.01
C ILE A 161 2.87 -0.60 -0.85
N GLY A 162 2.99 -0.03 0.35
CA GLY A 162 3.34 -0.73 1.58
C GLY A 162 2.43 -1.92 1.89
N ARG A 163 1.14 -1.87 1.51
CA ARG A 163 0.21 -3.01 1.70
C ARG A 163 0.66 -4.29 0.96
N TYR A 164 1.49 -4.14 -0.07
CA TYR A 164 1.99 -5.24 -0.88
C TYR A 164 3.43 -5.64 -0.56
N VAL A 165 4.09 -4.92 0.36
CA VAL A 165 5.39 -5.32 0.89
C VAL A 165 5.17 -6.40 1.94
N LYS A 166 5.76 -7.58 1.73
CA LYS A 166 5.54 -8.76 2.59
C LYS A 166 6.30 -8.63 3.91
N GLU A 167 5.79 -9.32 4.93
CA GLU A 167 6.50 -9.52 6.19
C GLU A 167 7.85 -10.21 5.94
N GLY A 168 8.91 -9.73 6.59
CA GLY A 168 10.29 -10.19 6.39
C GLY A 168 11.07 -9.50 5.26
N ALA A 169 10.46 -8.57 4.52
CA ALA A 169 11.20 -7.72 3.60
C ALA A 169 12.11 -6.74 4.37
N GLU A 170 13.34 -6.56 3.90
CA GLU A 170 14.27 -5.56 4.44
C GLU A 170 14.48 -4.43 3.43
N PHE A 171 14.29 -3.19 3.86
CA PHE A 171 14.48 -1.98 3.08
C PHE A 171 14.63 -0.76 4.00
N ASP A 172 15.64 0.08 3.72
CA ASP A 172 15.88 1.28 4.51
C ASP A 172 15.05 2.48 4.01
N LEU A 173 13.99 2.80 4.76
CA LEU A 173 13.14 3.97 4.51
C LEU A 173 13.68 5.26 5.13
N LEU A 174 14.66 5.21 6.05
CA LEU A 174 15.12 6.39 6.78
C LEU A 174 15.62 7.53 5.86
N PRO A 175 16.45 7.29 4.82
CA PRO A 175 16.95 8.36 3.98
C PRO A 175 15.84 9.21 3.35
N TYR A 176 14.72 8.57 2.99
CA TYR A 176 13.57 9.24 2.38
C TYR A 176 12.74 10.03 3.39
N LEU A 177 12.61 9.50 4.62
CA LEU A 177 11.93 10.16 5.73
C LEU A 177 12.70 11.38 6.23
N GLU A 178 14.01 11.27 6.34
CA GLU A 178 14.92 12.35 6.78
C GLU A 178 15.01 13.46 5.74
N LYS A 179 15.17 13.11 4.45
CA LYS A 179 15.17 14.09 3.35
C LYS A 179 13.90 14.95 3.35
N SER A 180 12.77 14.35 3.68
CA SER A 180 11.45 15.00 3.74
C SER A 180 11.15 15.61 5.13
N LYS A 181 12.09 15.52 6.09
CA LYS A 181 11.97 15.99 7.48
C LYS A 181 10.73 15.49 8.21
N LEU A 182 10.24 14.30 7.86
CA LEU A 182 8.99 13.75 8.39
C LEU A 182 9.11 13.30 9.85
N LEU A 183 10.31 12.92 10.28
CA LEU A 183 10.57 12.50 11.67
C LEU A 183 10.97 13.66 12.59
N ALA A 184 11.07 14.88 12.07
CA ALA A 184 11.56 16.04 12.82
C ALA A 184 10.49 16.73 13.69
N LYS A 185 9.21 16.41 13.46
CA LYS A 185 8.07 17.04 14.14
C LYS A 185 7.24 16.01 14.92
N PRO A 186 6.60 16.42 16.03
CA PRO A 186 5.63 15.57 16.69
C PRO A 186 4.43 15.28 15.79
N LEU A 187 3.87 14.08 15.92
CA LEU A 187 2.64 13.69 15.26
C LEU A 187 1.47 14.47 15.87
N GLY A 188 0.66 15.10 15.00
CA GLY A 188 -0.63 15.67 15.39
C GLY A 188 -1.74 14.62 15.43
N SER A 189 -2.99 15.09 15.37
CA SER A 189 -4.19 14.26 15.30
C SER A 189 -4.92 14.33 13.95
N ASP A 190 -4.36 15.06 12.99
CA ASP A 190 -4.95 15.32 11.67
C ASP A 190 -4.79 14.15 10.67
N ALA A 191 -5.35 14.32 9.46
CA ALA A 191 -5.27 13.32 8.40
C ALA A 191 -3.81 13.05 7.96
N HIS A 192 -2.96 14.08 7.99
CA HIS A 192 -1.54 13.96 7.70
C HIS A 192 -0.84 13.03 8.72
N ALA A 193 -1.14 13.17 10.01
CA ALA A 193 -0.62 12.30 11.06
C ALA A 193 -1.02 10.83 10.88
N VAL A 194 -2.24 10.57 10.38
CA VAL A 194 -2.66 9.19 10.04
C VAL A 194 -1.81 8.61 8.92
N LEU A 195 -1.53 9.37 7.85
CA LEU A 195 -0.67 8.91 6.76
C LEU A 195 0.77 8.71 7.22
N LEU A 196 1.31 9.65 7.99
CA LEU A 196 2.67 9.58 8.49
C LEU A 196 2.86 8.42 9.48
N SER A 197 1.92 8.18 10.39
CA SER A 197 1.99 7.04 11.32
C SER A 197 1.94 5.70 10.60
N ARG A 198 1.15 5.56 9.52
CA ARG A 198 1.16 4.36 8.65
C ARG A 198 2.48 4.20 7.90
N LEU A 199 3.09 5.29 7.47
CA LEU A 199 4.41 5.26 6.84
C LEU A 199 5.51 4.87 7.85
N VAL A 200 5.44 5.36 9.08
CA VAL A 200 6.34 4.96 10.18
C VAL A 200 6.16 3.48 10.53
N LEU A 201 4.91 3.00 10.56
CA LEU A 201 4.61 1.57 10.71
C LEU A 201 5.23 0.75 9.57
N LEU A 202 5.12 1.21 8.32
CA LEU A 202 5.79 0.56 7.19
C LEU A 202 7.32 0.56 7.40
N ALA A 203 7.91 1.69 7.76
CA ALA A 203 9.34 1.86 7.96
C ALA A 203 9.89 0.91 9.03
N THR A 204 9.23 0.80 10.18
CA THR A 204 9.64 -0.14 11.25
C THR A 204 9.49 -1.60 10.85
N ARG A 205 8.48 -1.92 10.02
CA ARG A 205 8.28 -3.27 9.52
C ARG A 205 9.43 -3.72 8.62
N VAL A 206 9.85 -2.86 7.69
CA VAL A 206 10.89 -3.16 6.69
C VAL A 206 12.30 -2.79 7.12
N ALA A 207 12.46 -2.09 8.25
CA ALA A 207 13.76 -1.74 8.80
C ALA A 207 14.72 -2.95 8.88
N THR A 208 16.01 -2.70 8.70
CA THR A 208 17.05 -3.64 9.12
C THR A 208 17.24 -3.52 10.65
N SER A 209 18.09 -4.35 11.25
CA SER A 209 18.44 -4.18 12.66
C SER A 209 19.18 -2.85 12.90
N ASP A 210 19.98 -2.41 11.93
CA ASP A 210 20.88 -1.26 12.09
C ASP A 210 20.11 0.07 12.07
N ASN A 211 19.14 0.24 11.18
CA ASN A 211 18.36 1.48 11.08
C ASN A 211 17.16 1.54 12.04
N ALA A 212 16.91 0.48 12.81
CA ALA A 212 15.81 0.43 13.78
C ALA A 212 16.00 1.39 14.97
N GLU A 213 17.23 1.83 15.26
CA GLU A 213 17.55 2.67 16.42
C GLU A 213 16.91 4.08 16.33
N LEU A 214 17.00 4.74 15.18
CA LEU A 214 16.38 6.06 15.02
C LEU A 214 14.85 5.97 15.04
N LEU A 215 14.29 4.89 14.47
CA LEU A 215 12.86 4.62 14.53
C LEU A 215 12.39 4.30 15.95
N PHE A 216 13.23 3.65 16.77
CA PHE A 216 12.96 3.37 18.18
C PHE A 216 12.73 4.66 18.97
N GLU A 217 13.69 5.59 18.94
CA GLU A 217 13.56 6.86 19.66
C GLU A 217 12.33 7.64 19.19
N TYR A 218 12.08 7.68 17.88
CA TYR A 218 10.92 8.36 17.33
C TYR A 218 9.60 7.72 17.81
N VAL A 219 9.41 6.41 17.63
CA VAL A 219 8.15 5.72 17.94
C VAL A 219 7.80 5.83 19.43
N PHE A 220 8.75 5.56 20.32
CA PHE A 220 8.50 5.63 21.77
C PHE A 220 8.36 7.07 22.27
N GLY A 221 9.06 8.02 21.65
CA GLY A 221 8.86 9.45 21.89
C GLY A 221 7.45 9.90 21.53
N GLN A 222 6.96 9.52 20.34
CA GLN A 222 5.59 9.86 19.89
C GLN A 222 4.51 9.21 20.76
N LEU A 223 4.67 7.93 21.13
CA LEU A 223 3.74 7.26 22.06
C LEU A 223 3.67 7.98 23.41
N SER A 224 4.82 8.41 23.93
CA SER A 224 4.88 9.17 25.18
C SER A 224 4.23 10.54 25.07
N ALA A 225 4.29 11.18 23.90
CA ALA A 225 3.69 12.50 23.68
C ALA A 225 2.17 12.44 23.49
N LEU A 226 1.67 11.45 22.74
CA LEU A 226 0.25 11.34 22.37
C LEU A 226 -0.64 10.76 23.48
N VAL A 227 -0.06 10.00 24.42
CA VAL A 227 -0.82 9.34 25.48
C VAL A 227 -0.70 10.13 26.78
N GLY A 228 -1.84 10.62 27.26
CA GLY A 228 -1.97 11.30 28.56
C GLY A 228 -1.92 10.35 29.75
N THR A 229 -1.92 10.91 30.96
CA THR A 229 -2.02 10.14 32.22
C THR A 229 -3.40 10.20 32.85
N ASP A 230 -4.31 11.00 32.28
CA ASP A 230 -5.64 11.37 32.79
C ASP A 230 -6.76 10.38 32.44
N GLU A 231 -6.41 9.18 31.96
CA GLU A 231 -7.38 8.17 31.49
C GLU A 231 -8.33 8.68 30.39
N ALA A 232 -7.91 9.72 29.66
CA ALA A 232 -8.59 10.22 28.47
C ALA A 232 -8.14 9.46 27.22
N LEU A 233 -9.04 9.27 26.26
CA LEU A 233 -8.68 8.72 24.96
C LEU A 233 -7.91 9.77 24.15
N PRO A 234 -6.83 9.37 23.46
CA PRO A 234 -6.18 10.22 22.48
C PRO A 234 -7.13 10.62 21.34
N ASP A 235 -6.96 11.83 20.81
CA ASP A 235 -7.79 12.39 19.74
C ASP A 235 -7.87 11.50 18.49
N ASN A 236 -6.81 10.73 18.21
CA ASN A 236 -6.74 9.86 17.04
C ASN A 236 -6.19 8.48 17.39
N LEU A 237 -7.11 7.54 17.62
CA LEU A 237 -6.79 6.15 17.98
C LEU A 237 -6.04 5.40 16.86
N SER A 238 -6.28 5.71 15.59
CA SER A 238 -5.57 5.07 14.48
C SER A 238 -4.09 5.42 14.45
N VAL A 239 -3.71 6.64 14.85
CA VAL A 239 -2.30 7.03 14.99
C VAL A 239 -1.64 6.24 16.12
N VAL A 240 -2.31 6.12 17.27
CA VAL A 240 -1.80 5.38 18.43
C VAL A 240 -1.67 3.89 18.13
N GLU A 241 -2.66 3.29 17.48
CA GLU A 241 -2.59 1.90 17.00
C GLU A 241 -1.40 1.69 16.08
N ALA A 242 -1.21 2.55 15.08
CA ALA A 242 -0.09 2.44 14.14
C ALA A 242 1.26 2.52 14.85
N LEU A 243 1.41 3.38 15.86
CA LEU A 243 2.63 3.50 16.66
C LEU A 243 2.84 2.30 17.60
N LEU A 244 1.78 1.74 18.18
CA LEU A 244 1.87 0.52 18.99
C LEU A 244 2.29 -0.69 18.14
N LEU A 245 1.75 -0.80 16.92
CA LEU A 245 2.18 -1.79 15.93
C LEU A 245 3.63 -1.53 15.46
N ALA A 246 4.03 -0.27 15.34
CA ALA A 246 5.41 0.07 15.01
C ALA A 246 6.36 -0.36 16.15
N ALA A 247 5.94 -0.19 17.41
CA ALA A 247 6.69 -0.64 18.58
C ALA A 247 6.86 -2.17 18.60
N THR A 248 5.88 -2.96 18.11
CA THR A 248 6.03 -4.42 18.00
C THR A 248 7.09 -4.80 16.97
N ASN A 249 7.12 -4.12 15.83
CA ASN A 249 8.14 -4.33 14.80
C ASN A 249 9.55 -4.00 15.30
N ILE A 250 9.68 -2.96 16.12
CA ILE A 250 10.95 -2.58 16.74
C ILE A 250 11.34 -3.58 17.82
N ALA A 251 10.42 -4.01 18.67
CA ALA A 251 10.66 -5.04 19.69
C ALA A 251 11.21 -6.35 19.12
N ARG A 252 10.76 -6.74 17.93
CA ARG A 252 11.28 -7.92 17.21
C ARG A 252 12.74 -7.77 16.78
N LYS A 253 13.20 -6.54 16.54
CA LYS A 253 14.56 -6.23 16.05
C LYS A 253 15.52 -5.86 17.18
N LYS A 254 15.02 -5.14 18.19
CA LYS A 254 15.75 -4.56 19.32
C LYS A 254 15.09 -4.92 20.66
N PRO A 255 14.97 -6.23 20.98
CA PRO A 255 14.19 -6.67 22.14
C PRO A 255 14.79 -6.19 23.47
N ALA A 256 16.12 -6.13 23.58
CA ALA A 256 16.79 -5.74 24.82
C ALA A 256 16.59 -4.24 25.13
N GLU A 257 16.72 -3.40 24.10
CA GLU A 257 16.53 -1.95 24.18
C GLU A 257 15.07 -1.60 24.50
N VAL A 258 14.13 -2.28 23.84
CA VAL A 258 12.70 -2.10 24.15
C VAL A 258 12.41 -2.53 25.59
N LEU A 259 12.86 -3.71 26.03
CA LEU A 259 12.66 -4.14 27.41
C LEU A 259 13.20 -3.12 28.41
N HIS A 260 14.41 -2.60 28.18
CA HIS A 260 14.98 -1.56 29.04
C HIS A 260 14.07 -0.34 29.13
N LYS A 261 13.54 0.14 27.99
CA LYS A 261 12.60 1.26 27.93
C LYS A 261 11.28 0.99 28.65
N LEU A 262 10.75 -0.23 28.55
CA LEU A 262 9.50 -0.59 29.24
C LEU A 262 9.64 -0.61 30.76
N HIS A 263 10.86 -0.78 31.27
CA HIS A 263 11.16 -0.68 32.69
C HIS A 263 11.31 0.77 33.18
N GLU A 264 11.39 1.76 32.28
CA GLU A 264 11.27 3.18 32.65
C GLU A 264 9.80 3.51 32.97
N ASP A 265 9.51 3.88 34.22
CA ASP A 265 8.13 3.95 34.74
C ASP A 265 7.21 4.97 34.03
N ALA A 266 7.77 5.97 33.34
CA ALA A 266 6.99 7.05 32.71
C ALA A 266 6.07 6.58 31.57
N LEU A 267 6.56 5.69 30.69
CA LEU A 267 5.76 5.14 29.59
C LEU A 267 4.72 4.15 30.12
N ASN A 268 5.10 3.36 31.13
CA ASN A 268 4.23 2.37 31.75
C ASN A 268 2.95 3.01 32.31
N VAL A 269 3.08 4.11 33.06
CA VAL A 269 1.93 4.84 33.63
C VAL A 269 0.98 5.31 32.53
N LYS A 270 1.50 5.86 31.43
CA LYS A 270 0.70 6.30 30.28
C LYS A 270 -0.05 5.13 29.62
N MET A 271 0.61 3.98 29.46
CA MET A 271 -0.03 2.79 28.89
C MET A 271 -1.11 2.21 29.81
N VAL A 272 -0.90 2.22 31.14
CA VAL A 272 -1.95 1.86 32.11
C VAL A 272 -3.16 2.78 31.97
N SER A 273 -2.94 4.10 31.88
CA SER A 273 -4.03 5.07 31.68
C SER A 273 -4.76 4.85 30.36
N LEU A 274 -4.04 4.55 29.27
CA LEU A 274 -4.64 4.25 27.97
C LEU A 274 -5.49 2.98 28.00
N VAL A 275 -5.00 1.90 28.63
CA VAL A 275 -5.75 0.64 28.76
C VAL A 275 -7.06 0.89 29.50
N LYS A 276 -7.03 1.63 30.62
CA LYS A 276 -8.25 1.99 31.35
C LYS A 276 -9.22 2.85 30.54
N ALA A 277 -8.71 3.81 29.76
CA ALA A 277 -9.53 4.64 28.89
C ALA A 277 -10.25 3.78 27.83
N VAL A 278 -9.52 2.84 27.22
CA VAL A 278 -10.06 1.89 26.23
C VAL A 278 -11.07 0.92 26.85
N GLU A 279 -10.80 0.39 28.05
CA GLU A 279 -11.72 -0.50 28.77
C GLU A 279 -13.07 0.14 29.08
N LYS A 280 -13.12 1.46 29.29
CA LYS A 280 -14.37 2.20 29.48
C LYS A 280 -15.20 2.27 28.19
N VAL A 281 -14.56 2.44 27.03
CA VAL A 281 -15.23 2.69 25.74
C VAL A 281 -15.49 1.40 24.94
N GLU A 282 -14.71 0.35 25.13
CA GLU A 282 -14.86 -0.93 24.42
C GLU A 282 -16.28 -1.52 24.52
N PRO A 283 -16.94 -1.58 25.69
CA PRO A 283 -18.32 -2.06 25.78
C PRO A 283 -19.32 -1.22 24.98
N GLU A 284 -19.13 0.11 24.96
CA GLU A 284 -19.98 1.04 24.22
C GLU A 284 -19.81 0.88 22.71
N ALA A 285 -18.56 0.75 22.24
CA ALA A 285 -18.25 0.49 20.84
C ALA A 285 -18.84 -0.86 20.38
N ILE A 286 -18.68 -1.92 21.18
CA ILE A 286 -19.27 -3.24 20.90
C ILE A 286 -20.80 -3.13 20.83
N PHE A 287 -21.43 -2.40 21.75
CA PHE A 287 -22.87 -2.20 21.74
C PHE A 287 -23.34 -1.45 20.49
N ALA A 288 -22.67 -0.37 20.10
CA ALA A 288 -22.98 0.41 18.91
C ALA A 288 -22.87 -0.44 17.63
N VAL A 289 -21.78 -1.19 17.48
CA VAL A 289 -21.61 -2.07 16.31
C VAL A 289 -22.62 -3.22 16.32
N LYS A 290 -22.94 -3.81 17.47
CA LYS A 290 -24.03 -4.81 17.58
C LYS A 290 -25.38 -4.23 17.12
N LYS A 291 -25.67 -2.97 17.45
CA LYS A 291 -26.88 -2.30 16.98
C LYS A 291 -26.89 -2.17 15.46
N HIS A 292 -25.78 -1.76 14.84
CA HIS A 292 -25.65 -1.70 13.37
C HIS A 292 -25.78 -3.08 12.71
N VAL A 293 -25.27 -4.14 13.36
CA VAL A 293 -25.43 -5.52 12.86
C VAL A 293 -26.90 -5.93 12.91
N ILE A 294 -27.61 -5.67 14.01
CA ILE A 294 -29.04 -6.00 14.15
C ILE A 294 -29.88 -5.20 13.15
N SER A 295 -29.55 -3.93 12.89
CA SER A 295 -30.23 -3.10 11.90
C SER A 295 -29.82 -3.38 10.44
N HIS A 296 -28.88 -4.30 10.20
CA HIS A 296 -28.30 -4.59 8.87
C HIS A 296 -27.61 -3.38 8.20
N GLU A 297 -27.08 -2.45 9.00
CA GLU A 297 -26.41 -1.22 8.55
C GLU A 297 -24.89 -1.26 8.76
N VAL A 298 -24.33 -2.43 9.10
CA VAL A 298 -22.89 -2.59 9.38
C VAL A 298 -22.02 -2.21 8.18
N LYS A 299 -21.01 -1.38 8.43
CA LYS A 299 -20.03 -0.88 7.46
C LYS A 299 -18.64 -1.45 7.76
N HIS A 300 -17.72 -1.28 6.81
CA HIS A 300 -16.31 -1.62 7.00
C HIS A 300 -15.70 -0.88 8.20
N VAL A 301 -16.04 0.40 8.36
CA VAL A 301 -15.58 1.26 9.45
C VAL A 301 -15.93 0.69 10.83
N ASP A 302 -17.09 0.05 10.99
CA ASP A 302 -17.48 -0.58 12.26
C ASP A 302 -16.49 -1.68 12.68
N ARG A 303 -16.00 -2.47 11.70
CA ARG A 303 -15.00 -3.51 11.94
C ARG A 303 -13.63 -2.91 12.26
N GLU A 304 -13.25 -1.86 11.55
CA GLU A 304 -11.98 -1.15 11.79
C GLU A 304 -11.93 -0.52 13.18
N VAL A 305 -13.02 0.09 13.63
CA VAL A 305 -13.11 0.68 14.98
C VAL A 305 -12.91 -0.39 16.06
N LEU A 306 -13.62 -1.52 15.96
CA LEU A 306 -13.45 -2.62 16.93
C LEU A 306 -12.04 -3.22 16.89
N ALA A 307 -11.46 -3.40 15.70
CA ALA A 307 -10.10 -3.89 15.55
C ALA A 307 -9.08 -2.92 16.18
N THR A 308 -9.24 -1.62 15.94
CA THR A 308 -8.39 -0.56 16.51
C THR A 308 -8.42 -0.60 18.04
N ILE A 309 -9.62 -0.60 18.63
CA ILE A 309 -9.83 -0.66 20.08
C ILE A 309 -9.17 -1.93 20.67
N HIS A 310 -9.41 -3.09 20.04
CA HIS A 310 -8.86 -4.36 20.48
C HIS A 310 -7.32 -4.38 20.41
N ASN A 311 -6.74 -3.92 19.29
CA ASN A 311 -5.30 -3.86 19.09
C ASN A 311 -4.63 -2.94 20.10
N ILE A 312 -5.20 -1.75 20.35
CA ILE A 312 -4.68 -0.83 21.37
C ILE A 312 -4.72 -1.49 22.75
N LYS A 313 -5.85 -2.09 23.13
CA LYS A 313 -5.97 -2.78 24.44
C LYS A 313 -4.91 -3.86 24.61
N LEU A 314 -4.73 -4.70 23.60
CA LEU A 314 -3.79 -5.82 23.64
C LEU A 314 -2.33 -5.33 23.72
N LEU A 315 -1.94 -4.39 22.85
CA LEU A 315 -0.56 -3.91 22.74
C LEU A 315 -0.17 -3.00 23.91
N ALA A 316 -1.03 -2.04 24.26
CA ALA A 316 -0.82 -1.19 25.43
C ALA A 316 -0.87 -2.03 26.72
N GLY A 317 -1.73 -3.05 26.79
CA GLY A 317 -1.79 -4.02 27.89
C GLY A 317 -0.47 -4.75 28.10
N ALA A 318 0.14 -5.27 27.03
CA ALA A 318 1.46 -5.91 27.09
C ALA A 318 2.53 -4.94 27.62
N ILE A 319 2.58 -3.72 27.08
CA ILE A 319 3.54 -2.68 27.52
C ILE A 319 3.31 -2.27 28.98
N SER A 320 2.05 -2.10 29.39
CA SER A 320 1.69 -1.77 30.77
C SER A 320 2.08 -2.89 31.76
N SER A 321 2.15 -4.12 31.28
CA SER A 321 2.63 -5.27 32.05
C SER A 321 4.15 -5.44 31.98
N LYS A 322 4.89 -4.49 31.38
CA LYS A 322 6.34 -4.55 31.12
C LYS A 322 6.76 -5.77 30.28
N HIS A 323 5.87 -6.24 29.41
CA HIS A 323 6.15 -7.31 28.45
C HIS A 323 6.40 -6.72 27.06
N LEU A 324 7.25 -7.38 26.26
CA LEU A 324 7.40 -7.02 24.86
C LEU A 324 6.05 -7.11 24.16
N PRO A 325 5.63 -6.05 23.43
CA PRO A 325 4.43 -6.11 22.62
C PRO A 325 4.74 -6.97 21.40
N MET A 326 4.56 -8.28 21.51
CA MET A 326 4.66 -9.22 20.41
C MET A 326 3.26 -9.41 19.81
N ASP A 327 3.16 -9.56 18.49
CA ASP A 327 1.88 -9.79 17.82
C ASP A 327 1.11 -10.93 18.50
N GLY A 328 0.08 -10.58 19.26
CA GLY A 328 -0.93 -11.49 19.78
C GLY A 328 -1.90 -11.92 18.70
N ARG A 329 -1.42 -12.27 17.50
CA ARG A 329 -2.25 -12.95 16.51
C ARG A 329 -2.58 -14.32 17.10
N CYS A 330 -3.74 -14.44 17.73
CA CYS A 330 -4.39 -15.73 17.87
C CYS A 330 -4.41 -16.38 16.49
N ALA A 331 -3.82 -17.57 16.41
CA ALA A 331 -3.84 -18.44 15.24
C ALA A 331 -5.27 -18.77 14.80
#